data_AF-A0ABD0SEF0-F1
#
_entry.id   AF-A0ABD0SEF0-F1
#
_cell.length_a   1.000
_cell.length_b   1.000
_cell.length_c   1.000
_cell.angle_alpha   90.00
_cell.angle_beta   90.00
_cell.angle_gamma   90.00
#
_symmetry.space_group_name_H-M   'P 1'
#
loop_
_entity.id
_entity.type
_entity.pdbx_description
1 polymer ?
#
loop_
_entity_poly.entity_id
_entity_poly.type
_entity_poly.pdbx_seq_one_letter_code
_entity_poly.pdbx_strand_id
1 'polypeptide(L)'
;MAPISYLLVLTCLFRLSTQRSTPADDSYVAAVVEYQAAGTTRGNLANYQKHIQDAAEQNADIIVFPEMTLGRGGDQVEVPIGGRLVDYPVPALNPDKYHEILVNVSAAALEHGIYVVINTEEVVDCTSNPVGEDCPEAKRYAFNTNVVFDRSGAIIDRYRKINLFGERSRTPALTPDLGVFNTDFGVKFGHYICFDLMFQVPALQVVEKLNINDVIFTTMWFSEMPYLSAVQIQQAYAYAMGINFLASGANRVEVGSAGSGIYSGKAGALASTMPGLPTTRLLVARVPKVPGQVSSQTPGPIYDHPADHDSLVLISDPSFPSHVTRQLVPGVQTFTLVDREVSCTFRINMKENQPANGVSSYKYRAAAFAGVRSFSGMATGGSRVCSVVACTGDTIDTCAKRFTQYNSNTTAIFEELSIVASVPTPVVIQNVSARDSGFFPVSLDVSIMPLESDYYSYSETTQGSTTVYSLTLNKKDAELYSFAVWGRYYLTDGNEADPPLAIDDGENNGDSGSQNVTDIPLPIEGEGEPDSACVHVISSLMVVMVLGLTLNNLLIV
;
A
#
# COMPACT_ATOMS: atom_id res chain seq x y z
N MET A 1 -18.69 -48.35 -61.79
CA MET A 1 -18.77 -46.87 -61.85
C MET A 1 -19.81 -46.43 -60.81
N ALA A 2 -19.34 -45.98 -59.66
CA ALA A 2 -20.15 -45.35 -58.60
C ALA A 2 -19.35 -44.13 -58.14
N PRO A 3 -19.92 -42.91 -58.07
CA PRO A 3 -19.15 -41.73 -57.75
C PRO A 3 -19.04 -41.58 -56.23
N ILE A 4 -17.80 -41.44 -55.78
CA ILE A 4 -17.43 -41.04 -54.42
C ILE A 4 -17.76 -39.55 -54.28
N SER A 5 -18.72 -39.22 -53.42
CA SER A 5 -18.99 -37.83 -53.04
C SER A 5 -18.05 -37.45 -51.90
N TYR A 6 -17.11 -36.55 -52.20
CA TYR A 6 -16.21 -35.95 -51.21
C TYR A 6 -16.98 -34.96 -50.34
N LEU A 7 -17.09 -35.26 -49.05
CA LEU A 7 -17.56 -34.32 -48.03
C LEU A 7 -16.40 -33.37 -47.69
N LEU A 8 -16.46 -32.15 -48.21
CA LEU A 8 -15.58 -31.04 -47.83
C LEU A 8 -15.98 -30.58 -46.41
N VAL A 9 -15.21 -30.97 -45.40
CA VAL A 9 -15.27 -30.38 -44.06
C VAL A 9 -14.59 -29.02 -44.13
N LEU A 10 -15.38 -27.95 -44.28
CA LEU A 10 -14.92 -26.60 -44.01
C LEU A 10 -14.74 -26.47 -42.48
N THR A 11 -13.53 -26.71 -42.00
CA THR A 11 -13.14 -26.26 -40.66
C THR A 11 -13.08 -24.73 -40.71
N CYS A 12 -14.13 -24.07 -40.20
CA CYS A 12 -14.07 -22.66 -39.85
C CYS A 12 -12.88 -22.46 -38.91
N LEU A 13 -11.81 -21.87 -39.44
CA LEU A 13 -10.79 -21.18 -38.65
C LEU A 13 -11.47 -19.98 -38.01
N PHE A 14 -12.26 -20.20 -36.95
CA PHE A 14 -12.49 -19.17 -35.96
C PHE A 14 -11.11 -18.84 -35.42
N ARG A 15 -10.52 -17.73 -35.88
CA ARG A 15 -9.49 -17.06 -35.10
C ARG A 15 -10.08 -16.95 -33.71
N LEU A 16 -9.43 -17.56 -32.72
CA LEU A 16 -9.70 -17.32 -31.31
C LEU A 16 -9.60 -15.80 -31.15
N SER A 17 -10.74 -15.12 -31.20
CA SER A 17 -10.81 -13.70 -30.88
C SER A 17 -10.43 -13.65 -29.41
N THR A 18 -9.27 -13.05 -29.10
CA THR A 18 -8.96 -12.65 -27.73
C THR A 18 -10.16 -11.81 -27.26
N GLN A 19 -10.95 -12.38 -26.35
CA GLN A 19 -12.19 -11.77 -25.92
C GLN A 19 -11.82 -10.65 -24.94
N ARG A 20 -11.58 -9.46 -25.50
CA ARG A 20 -11.32 -8.24 -24.75
C ARG A 20 -12.62 -7.76 -24.13
N SER A 21 -12.52 -7.24 -22.91
CA SER A 21 -13.66 -6.66 -22.23
C SER A 21 -14.14 -5.40 -22.97
N THR A 22 -15.43 -5.16 -22.92
CA THR A 22 -16.15 -4.04 -23.51
C THR A 22 -16.84 -3.24 -22.41
N PRO A 23 -17.33 -2.01 -22.68
CA PRO A 23 -18.09 -1.25 -21.68
C PRO A 23 -19.31 -1.98 -21.13
N ALA A 24 -19.93 -2.87 -21.91
CA ALA A 24 -21.14 -3.59 -21.53
C ALA A 24 -20.88 -4.82 -20.63
N ASP A 25 -19.65 -5.32 -20.58
CA ASP A 25 -19.30 -6.44 -19.71
C ASP A 25 -19.35 -6.03 -18.23
N ASP A 26 -19.67 -6.97 -17.35
CA ASP A 26 -19.76 -6.75 -15.90
C ASP A 26 -18.39 -6.73 -15.21
N SER A 27 -17.35 -7.15 -15.91
CA SER A 27 -16.00 -7.37 -15.40
C SER A 27 -14.95 -7.06 -16.45
N TYR A 28 -13.70 -6.96 -16.00
CA TYR A 28 -12.50 -6.93 -16.83
C TYR A 28 -11.44 -7.88 -16.23
N VAL A 29 -10.37 -8.19 -16.95
CA VAL A 29 -9.28 -9.03 -16.46
C VAL A 29 -8.07 -8.15 -16.17
N ALA A 30 -7.56 -8.21 -14.95
CA ALA A 30 -6.39 -7.44 -14.52
C ALA A 30 -5.21 -8.37 -14.26
N ALA A 31 -4.01 -7.88 -14.54
CA ALA A 31 -2.76 -8.50 -14.16
C ALA A 31 -1.91 -7.53 -13.32
N VAL A 32 -1.26 -8.05 -12.29
CA VAL A 32 -0.25 -7.32 -11.51
C VAL A 32 1.00 -8.20 -11.38
N VAL A 33 2.17 -7.57 -11.35
CA VAL A 33 3.44 -8.30 -11.24
C VAL A 33 4.10 -7.99 -9.90
N GLU A 34 4.29 -9.03 -9.08
CA GLU A 34 5.29 -9.00 -8.01
C GLU A 34 6.65 -9.18 -8.69
N TYR A 35 7.53 -8.18 -8.65
CA TYR A 35 8.68 -8.17 -9.56
C TYR A 35 10.04 -8.02 -8.86
N GLN A 36 10.88 -9.04 -9.00
CA GLN A 36 12.28 -8.99 -8.61
C GLN A 36 13.12 -8.43 -9.77
N ALA A 37 13.70 -7.25 -9.59
CA ALA A 37 14.47 -6.60 -10.64
C ALA A 37 15.74 -7.39 -11.03
N ALA A 38 15.91 -7.65 -12.33
CA ALA A 38 17.04 -8.35 -12.96
C ALA A 38 18.37 -7.57 -12.97
N GLY A 39 18.48 -6.50 -12.18
CA GLY A 39 19.71 -5.72 -11.99
C GLY A 39 20.08 -4.74 -13.10
N THR A 40 19.53 -4.84 -14.32
CA THR A 40 19.79 -3.92 -15.45
C THR A 40 18.50 -3.46 -16.12
N THR A 41 18.49 -2.26 -16.70
CA THR A 41 17.33 -1.74 -17.46
C THR A 41 16.93 -2.65 -18.60
N ARG A 42 17.90 -3.11 -19.41
CA ARG A 42 17.64 -4.03 -20.53
C ARG A 42 17.03 -5.35 -20.08
N GLY A 43 17.56 -5.94 -19.00
CA GLY A 43 17.03 -7.18 -18.44
C GLY A 43 15.60 -6.99 -17.91
N ASN A 44 15.35 -5.88 -17.23
CA ASN A 44 14.01 -5.54 -16.74
C ASN A 44 13.02 -5.32 -17.88
N LEU A 45 13.41 -4.58 -18.91
CA LEU A 45 12.57 -4.30 -20.06
C LEU A 45 12.19 -5.58 -20.82
N ALA A 46 13.15 -6.50 -21.02
CA ALA A 46 12.88 -7.80 -21.64
C ALA A 46 11.91 -8.65 -20.81
N ASN A 47 12.07 -8.67 -19.48
CA ASN A 47 11.14 -9.38 -18.59
C ASN A 47 9.75 -8.75 -18.60
N TYR A 48 9.65 -7.41 -18.65
CA TYR A 48 8.37 -6.71 -18.77
C TYR A 48 7.66 -7.11 -20.06
N GLN A 49 8.34 -7.09 -21.21
CA GLN A 49 7.78 -7.51 -22.49
C GLN A 49 7.23 -8.95 -22.42
N LYS A 50 7.98 -9.87 -21.81
CA LYS A 50 7.52 -11.24 -21.56
C LYS A 50 6.26 -11.29 -20.69
N HIS A 51 6.22 -10.56 -19.59
CA HIS A 51 5.04 -10.55 -18.72
C HIS A 51 3.81 -9.88 -19.36
N ILE A 52 4.01 -8.87 -20.21
CA ILE A 52 2.93 -8.27 -21.03
C ILE A 52 2.33 -9.33 -21.95
N GLN A 53 3.19 -10.10 -22.64
CA GLN A 53 2.75 -11.23 -23.47
C GLN A 53 1.99 -12.27 -22.64
N ASP A 54 2.60 -12.76 -21.54
CA ASP A 54 2.02 -13.82 -20.68
C ASP A 54 0.66 -13.41 -20.09
N ALA A 55 0.47 -12.12 -19.76
CA ALA A 55 -0.80 -11.59 -19.28
C ALA A 55 -1.85 -11.49 -20.39
N ALA A 56 -1.45 -11.05 -21.59
CA ALA A 56 -2.35 -10.99 -22.74
C ALA A 56 -2.81 -12.37 -23.20
N GLU A 57 -1.94 -13.39 -23.12
CA GLU A 57 -2.31 -14.79 -23.37
C GLU A 57 -3.34 -15.32 -22.36
N GLN A 58 -3.40 -14.73 -21.17
CA GLN A 58 -4.42 -14.97 -20.14
C GLN A 58 -5.63 -14.02 -20.28
N ASN A 59 -5.75 -13.32 -21.40
CA ASN A 59 -6.82 -12.36 -21.73
C ASN A 59 -6.89 -11.15 -20.78
N ALA A 60 -5.77 -10.74 -20.17
CA ALA A 60 -5.73 -9.53 -19.37
C ALA A 60 -6.04 -8.29 -20.24
N ASP A 61 -6.90 -7.42 -19.74
CA ASP A 61 -7.20 -6.11 -20.32
C ASP A 61 -6.14 -5.08 -19.92
N ILE A 62 -5.54 -5.24 -18.73
CA ILE A 62 -4.51 -4.35 -18.18
C ILE A 62 -3.46 -5.15 -17.40
N ILE A 63 -2.19 -4.73 -17.49
CA ILE A 63 -1.09 -5.20 -16.65
C ILE A 63 -0.40 -4.02 -15.96
N VAL A 64 -0.13 -4.18 -14.66
CA VAL A 64 0.55 -3.17 -13.82
C VAL A 64 1.90 -3.72 -13.36
N PHE A 65 2.92 -2.87 -13.43
CA PHE A 65 4.27 -3.15 -12.96
C PHE A 65 4.69 -2.26 -11.76
N PRO A 66 5.68 -2.69 -10.96
CA PRO A 66 6.00 -1.97 -9.73
C PRO A 66 6.79 -0.67 -9.89
N GLU A 67 6.74 0.12 -8.83
CA GLU A 67 7.54 1.34 -8.65
C GLU A 67 9.05 1.05 -8.73
N MET A 68 9.78 1.91 -9.44
CA MET A 68 11.25 1.98 -9.46
C MET A 68 11.97 0.66 -9.74
N THR A 69 11.34 -0.24 -10.50
CA THR A 69 11.98 -1.48 -10.98
C THR A 69 12.46 -1.41 -12.42
N LEU A 70 12.08 -0.37 -13.17
CA LEU A 70 12.52 -0.09 -14.54
C LEU A 70 13.39 1.18 -14.57
N GLY A 71 14.49 1.17 -15.36
CA GLY A 71 15.42 2.31 -15.44
C GLY A 71 16.41 2.40 -14.28
N ARG A 72 17.43 1.54 -14.27
CA ARG A 72 18.56 1.63 -13.32
C ARG A 72 19.75 2.34 -13.95
N GLY A 73 20.41 3.22 -13.18
CA GLY A 73 21.72 3.77 -13.57
C GLY A 73 21.69 5.10 -14.30
N GLY A 74 20.62 5.90 -14.12
CA GLY A 74 20.56 7.26 -14.68
C GLY A 74 19.93 7.34 -16.08
N ASP A 75 19.12 6.34 -16.46
CA ASP A 75 18.27 6.42 -17.65
C ASP A 75 17.31 7.61 -17.50
N GLN A 76 17.39 8.54 -18.45
CA GLN A 76 16.67 9.81 -18.37
C GLN A 76 15.45 9.71 -19.27
N VAL A 77 14.31 9.32 -18.68
CA VAL A 77 13.08 9.12 -19.43
C VAL A 77 12.29 10.42 -19.44
N GLU A 78 12.15 11.04 -20.61
CA GLU A 78 11.22 12.18 -20.77
C GLU A 78 9.84 11.64 -21.15
N VAL A 79 8.78 12.09 -20.47
CA VAL A 79 7.38 11.71 -20.73
C VAL A 79 6.53 12.95 -21.07
N PRO A 80 6.70 13.57 -22.25
CA PRO A 80 6.22 14.93 -22.51
C PRO A 80 4.74 14.97 -22.94
N ILE A 81 3.82 14.71 -21.99
CA ILE A 81 2.37 14.60 -22.26
C ILE A 81 1.79 15.85 -22.93
N GLY A 82 2.10 17.04 -22.42
CA GLY A 82 1.63 18.31 -22.99
C GLY A 82 2.43 18.80 -24.19
N GLY A 83 3.49 18.08 -24.56
CA GLY A 83 4.39 18.40 -25.67
C GLY A 83 4.22 17.43 -26.83
N ARG A 84 5.32 16.84 -27.28
CA ARG A 84 5.37 15.97 -28.48
C ARG A 84 4.46 14.74 -28.43
N LEU A 85 3.99 14.29 -27.26
CA LEU A 85 2.99 13.22 -27.17
C LEU A 85 1.62 13.62 -27.73
N VAL A 86 1.32 14.92 -27.85
CA VAL A 86 0.11 15.39 -28.53
C VAL A 86 0.11 15.01 -30.01
N ASP A 87 1.25 15.20 -30.68
CA ASP A 87 1.38 14.93 -32.13
C ASP A 87 1.77 13.48 -32.43
N TYR A 88 2.51 12.84 -31.51
CA TYR A 88 3.07 11.49 -31.69
C TYR A 88 2.73 10.60 -30.49
N PRO A 89 1.44 10.32 -30.23
CA PRO A 89 1.00 9.67 -29.00
C PRO A 89 1.49 8.22 -28.85
N VAL A 90 1.89 7.55 -29.95
CA VAL A 90 2.35 6.15 -29.96
C VAL A 90 3.87 6.10 -30.16
N PRO A 91 4.67 5.92 -29.08
CA PRO A 91 6.13 5.82 -29.17
C PRO A 91 6.65 4.72 -30.10
N ALA A 92 5.99 3.57 -30.16
CA ALA A 92 6.38 2.45 -31.04
C ALA A 92 6.43 2.82 -32.53
N LEU A 93 5.58 3.76 -32.96
CA LEU A 93 5.54 4.25 -34.34
C LEU A 93 6.49 5.41 -34.59
N ASN A 94 7.13 5.93 -33.55
CA ASN A 94 8.01 7.10 -33.58
C ASN A 94 9.29 6.89 -32.75
N PRO A 95 10.03 5.79 -32.97
CA PRO A 95 11.12 5.37 -32.07
C PRO A 95 12.23 6.42 -31.92
N ASP A 96 12.55 7.16 -32.98
CA ASP A 96 13.59 8.20 -32.95
C ASP A 96 13.26 9.40 -32.05
N LYS A 97 11.99 9.55 -31.65
CA LYS A 97 11.55 10.63 -30.77
C LYS A 97 11.64 10.23 -29.30
N TYR A 98 11.45 8.96 -28.95
CA TYR A 98 11.21 8.55 -27.55
C TYR A 98 12.34 7.71 -26.97
N HIS A 99 12.44 7.70 -25.64
CA HIS A 99 13.37 6.82 -24.94
C HIS A 99 13.03 5.34 -25.20
N GLU A 100 14.04 4.47 -25.30
CA GLU A 100 13.86 3.07 -25.67
C GLU A 100 12.87 2.32 -24.77
N ILE A 101 12.82 2.67 -23.48
CA ILE A 101 11.85 2.14 -22.52
C ILE A 101 10.40 2.38 -23.01
N LEU A 102 10.07 3.63 -23.36
CA LEU A 102 8.73 3.98 -23.80
C LEU A 102 8.39 3.32 -25.14
N VAL A 103 9.37 3.24 -26.05
CA VAL A 103 9.21 2.60 -27.37
C VAL A 103 8.90 1.11 -27.22
N ASN A 104 9.66 0.38 -26.41
CA ASN A 104 9.50 -1.07 -26.26
C ASN A 104 8.22 -1.44 -25.50
N VAL A 105 7.84 -0.67 -24.47
CA VAL A 105 6.58 -0.90 -23.74
C VAL A 105 5.38 -0.55 -24.63
N SER A 106 5.44 0.57 -25.38
CA SER A 106 4.43 0.93 -26.39
C SER A 106 4.27 -0.17 -27.43
N ALA A 107 5.38 -0.76 -27.92
CA ALA A 107 5.34 -1.81 -28.92
C ALA A 107 4.69 -3.08 -28.38
N ALA A 108 5.03 -3.50 -27.14
CA ALA A 108 4.41 -4.66 -26.51
C ALA A 108 2.92 -4.43 -26.22
N ALA A 109 2.54 -3.23 -25.76
CA ALA A 109 1.14 -2.85 -25.56
C ALA A 109 0.35 -2.91 -26.88
N LEU A 110 0.91 -2.39 -27.98
CA LEU A 110 0.30 -2.43 -29.31
C LEU A 110 0.18 -3.86 -29.87
N GLU A 111 1.25 -4.65 -29.78
CA GLU A 111 1.31 -6.01 -30.32
C GLU A 111 0.28 -6.94 -29.67
N HIS A 112 0.15 -6.85 -28.35
CA HIS A 112 -0.76 -7.69 -27.58
C HIS A 112 -2.12 -7.02 -27.33
N GLY A 113 -2.24 -5.72 -27.65
CA GLY A 113 -3.38 -4.84 -27.40
C GLY A 113 -3.94 -4.96 -25.99
N ILE A 114 -3.10 -4.61 -25.02
CA ILE A 114 -3.33 -4.63 -23.57
C ILE A 114 -2.94 -3.26 -23.00
N TYR A 115 -3.64 -2.76 -21.99
CA TYR A 115 -3.19 -1.57 -21.27
C TYR A 115 -1.98 -1.93 -20.41
N VAL A 116 -0.98 -1.06 -20.37
CA VAL A 116 0.23 -1.29 -19.58
C VAL A 116 0.48 -0.08 -18.68
N VAL A 117 0.68 -0.32 -17.39
CA VAL A 117 1.14 0.70 -16.45
C VAL A 117 2.52 0.35 -15.94
N ILE A 118 3.48 1.25 -16.19
CA ILE A 118 4.84 1.15 -15.69
C ILE A 118 5.15 2.32 -14.77
N ASN A 119 6.23 2.20 -14.02
CA ASN A 119 6.83 3.29 -13.28
C ASN A 119 8.29 3.51 -13.72
N THR A 120 8.71 4.77 -13.79
CA THR A 120 10.07 5.15 -14.20
C THR A 120 10.54 6.42 -13.50
N GLU A 121 11.85 6.67 -13.54
CA GLU A 121 12.42 7.96 -13.19
C GLU A 121 12.26 8.90 -14.39
N GLU A 122 11.27 9.79 -14.31
CA GLU A 122 11.05 10.81 -15.32
C GLU A 122 12.01 11.97 -15.12
N VAL A 123 12.49 12.54 -16.21
CA VAL A 123 13.34 13.73 -16.21
C VAL A 123 12.71 14.82 -17.08
N VAL A 124 12.70 16.04 -16.55
CA VAL A 124 12.32 17.25 -17.28
C VAL A 124 13.46 18.27 -17.20
N ASP A 125 13.94 18.73 -18.35
CA ASP A 125 14.93 19.80 -18.42
C ASP A 125 14.27 21.16 -18.64
N CYS A 126 14.02 21.89 -17.54
CA CYS A 126 13.41 23.21 -17.58
C CYS A 126 14.35 24.33 -18.03
N THR A 127 15.61 24.05 -18.38
CA THR A 127 16.46 25.07 -19.04
C THR A 127 15.99 25.40 -20.45
N SER A 128 15.22 24.50 -21.05
CA SER A 128 14.67 24.61 -22.40
C SER A 128 13.23 25.11 -22.46
N ASN A 129 12.59 25.36 -21.31
CA ASN A 129 11.15 25.68 -21.18
C ASN A 129 10.25 24.73 -22.01
N PRO A 130 10.24 23.42 -21.69
CA PRO A 130 9.48 22.43 -22.44
C PRO A 130 7.97 22.74 -22.43
N VAL A 131 7.34 22.52 -23.59
CA VAL A 131 5.91 22.79 -23.78
C VAL A 131 5.07 21.88 -22.90
N GLY A 132 4.12 22.47 -22.16
CA GLY A 132 3.16 21.72 -21.35
C GLY A 132 3.71 21.24 -20.01
N GLU A 133 4.88 21.72 -19.59
CA GLU A 133 5.48 21.42 -18.29
C GLU A 133 5.50 22.66 -17.39
N ASP A 134 5.30 22.43 -16.09
CA ASP A 134 5.51 23.45 -15.06
C ASP A 134 7.00 23.50 -14.70
N CYS A 135 7.60 24.67 -14.92
CA CYS A 135 9.04 24.90 -14.79
C CYS A 135 9.29 26.15 -13.94
N PRO A 136 9.14 26.06 -12.60
CA PRO A 136 9.28 27.21 -11.72
C PRO A 136 10.72 27.74 -11.67
N GLU A 137 11.72 26.89 -11.94
CA GLU A 137 13.12 27.28 -12.06
C GLU A 137 13.75 26.67 -13.32
N ALA A 138 14.71 27.38 -13.91
CA ALA A 138 15.51 26.91 -15.06
C ALA A 138 16.56 25.87 -14.64
N LYS A 139 16.09 24.71 -14.18
CA LYS A 139 16.91 23.56 -13.76
C LYS A 139 16.30 22.27 -14.25
N ARG A 140 16.97 21.17 -13.94
CA ARG A 140 16.47 19.84 -14.21
C ARG A 140 15.68 19.31 -13.02
N TYR A 141 14.51 18.74 -13.29
CA TYR A 141 13.71 18.01 -12.32
C TYR A 141 13.71 16.52 -12.64
N ALA A 142 13.69 15.71 -11.58
CA ALA A 142 13.55 14.26 -11.68
C ALA A 142 12.35 13.84 -10.83
N PHE A 143 11.45 13.04 -11.38
CA PHE A 143 10.21 12.62 -10.73
C PHE A 143 10.11 11.10 -10.71
N ASN A 144 9.45 10.57 -9.68
CA ASN A 144 8.99 9.19 -9.67
C ASN A 144 7.62 9.15 -10.35
N THR A 145 7.52 8.46 -11.48
CA THR A 145 6.42 8.67 -12.42
C THR A 145 5.82 7.38 -12.93
N ASN A 146 4.50 7.24 -12.77
CA ASN A 146 3.71 6.26 -13.49
C ASN A 146 3.42 6.75 -14.92
N VAL A 147 3.46 5.84 -15.88
CA VAL A 147 3.12 6.08 -17.30
C VAL A 147 2.12 5.02 -17.76
N VAL A 148 1.05 5.46 -18.39
CA VAL A 148 -0.07 4.60 -18.83
C VAL A 148 -0.08 4.50 -20.36
N PHE A 149 -0.04 3.27 -20.85
CA PHE A 149 -0.17 2.93 -22.28
C PHE A 149 -1.52 2.27 -22.53
N ASP A 150 -2.21 2.69 -23.59
CA ASP A 150 -3.43 2.03 -24.06
C ASP A 150 -3.13 0.84 -24.99
N ARG A 151 -4.19 0.15 -25.45
CA ARG A 151 -4.07 -1.02 -26.35
C ARG A 151 -3.48 -0.69 -27.73
N SER A 152 -3.45 0.58 -28.13
CA SER A 152 -2.81 1.02 -29.37
C SER A 152 -1.33 1.34 -29.17
N GLY A 153 -0.82 1.19 -27.94
CA GLY A 153 0.51 1.59 -27.54
C GLY A 153 0.64 3.10 -27.34
N ALA A 154 -0.46 3.86 -27.32
CA ALA A 154 -0.41 5.29 -27.06
C ALA A 154 -0.16 5.56 -25.57
N ILE A 155 0.69 6.55 -25.24
CA ILE A 155 0.76 7.07 -23.87
C ILE A 155 -0.43 8.00 -23.67
N ILE A 156 -1.30 7.65 -22.73
CA ILE A 156 -2.57 8.37 -22.50
C ILE A 156 -2.60 9.13 -21.18
N ASP A 157 -1.73 8.78 -20.22
CA ASP A 157 -1.68 9.43 -18.91
C ASP A 157 -0.33 9.26 -18.20
N ARG A 158 -0.06 10.16 -17.25
CA ARG A 158 1.16 10.22 -16.43
C ARG A 158 0.80 10.74 -15.04
N TYR A 159 1.35 10.11 -14.01
CA TYR A 159 1.23 10.58 -12.64
C TYR A 159 2.60 10.68 -11.98
N ARG A 160 2.90 11.84 -11.39
CA ARG A 160 4.13 12.09 -10.61
C ARG A 160 3.81 11.91 -9.13
N LYS A 161 4.63 11.14 -8.41
CA LYS A 161 4.47 10.90 -6.98
C LYS A 161 4.39 12.22 -6.20
N ILE A 162 3.39 12.34 -5.34
CA ILE A 162 3.16 13.54 -4.53
C ILE A 162 3.92 13.42 -3.21
N ASN A 163 3.81 12.27 -2.54
CA ASN A 163 4.35 12.04 -1.22
C ASN A 163 5.61 11.16 -1.29
N LEU A 164 6.78 11.78 -1.18
CA LEU A 164 8.07 11.09 -1.20
C LEU A 164 8.37 10.35 0.12
N PHE A 165 9.03 9.20 0.04
CA PHE A 165 9.53 8.40 1.16
C PHE A 165 11.08 8.41 1.16
N GLY A 166 11.67 9.60 1.30
CA GLY A 166 13.13 9.77 1.40
C GLY A 166 13.89 9.75 0.07
N GLU A 167 13.22 9.84 -1.08
CA GLU A 167 13.89 9.90 -2.39
C GLU A 167 14.57 11.26 -2.67
N ARG A 168 15.66 11.58 -1.96
CA ARG A 168 16.35 12.90 -1.97
C ARG A 168 16.75 13.46 -3.35
N SER A 169 16.95 12.59 -4.35
CA SER A 169 17.31 13.02 -5.71
C SER A 169 16.09 13.23 -6.63
N ARG A 170 14.87 13.05 -6.11
CA ARG A 170 13.63 13.27 -6.83
C ARG A 170 12.87 14.45 -6.23
N THR A 171 12.02 15.02 -7.06
CA THR A 171 11.14 16.14 -6.74
C THR A 171 9.73 15.57 -6.55
N PRO A 172 8.98 15.99 -5.52
CA PRO A 172 7.55 15.73 -5.49
C PRO A 172 6.87 16.41 -6.69
N ALA A 173 5.66 15.97 -7.05
CA ALA A 173 4.86 16.65 -8.06
C ALA A 173 4.78 18.17 -7.77
N LEU A 174 5.19 18.99 -8.74
CA LEU A 174 5.19 20.46 -8.61
C LEU A 174 3.77 21.02 -8.54
N THR A 175 2.90 20.44 -9.35
CA THR A 175 1.45 20.67 -9.37
C THR A 175 0.79 19.30 -9.29
N PRO A 176 0.14 18.96 -8.15
CA PRO A 176 -0.52 17.66 -8.01
C PRO A 176 -1.63 17.46 -9.05
N ASP A 177 -1.37 16.61 -10.04
CA ASP A 177 -2.42 16.02 -10.88
C ASP A 177 -2.86 14.70 -10.27
N LEU A 178 -4.18 14.47 -10.25
CA LEU A 178 -4.80 13.36 -9.54
C LEU A 178 -4.76 12.03 -10.32
N GLY A 179 -4.06 11.99 -11.45
CA GLY A 179 -3.70 10.77 -12.19
C GLY A 179 -4.90 9.91 -12.53
N VAL A 180 -5.68 10.32 -13.55
CA VAL A 180 -6.91 9.61 -13.93
C VAL A 180 -7.01 9.41 -15.44
N PHE A 181 -7.41 8.20 -15.86
CA PHE A 181 -7.62 7.89 -17.27
C PHE A 181 -8.84 6.99 -17.50
N ASN A 182 -9.38 7.02 -18.71
CA ASN A 182 -10.50 6.18 -19.13
C ASN A 182 -10.00 5.03 -20.00
N THR A 183 -10.68 3.89 -19.94
CA THR A 183 -10.43 2.75 -20.82
C THR A 183 -11.55 2.52 -21.82
N ASP A 184 -11.23 1.84 -22.92
CA ASP A 184 -12.17 1.37 -23.93
C ASP A 184 -13.16 0.32 -23.42
N PHE A 185 -12.89 -0.30 -22.27
CA PHE A 185 -13.78 -1.22 -21.56
C PHE A 185 -14.63 -0.54 -20.47
N GLY A 186 -14.68 0.79 -20.45
CA GLY A 186 -15.63 1.55 -19.64
C GLY A 186 -15.27 1.69 -18.15
N VAL A 187 -14.00 1.47 -17.80
CA VAL A 187 -13.48 1.73 -16.45
C VAL A 187 -12.70 3.04 -16.45
N LYS A 188 -12.88 3.84 -15.39
CA LYS A 188 -12.08 5.04 -15.13
C LYS A 188 -11.16 4.75 -13.96
N PHE A 189 -9.86 4.69 -14.22
CA PHE A 189 -8.87 4.43 -13.19
C PHE A 189 -8.36 5.72 -12.58
N GLY A 190 -8.17 5.72 -11.26
CA GLY A 190 -7.18 6.56 -10.59
C GLY A 190 -5.87 5.79 -10.45
N HIS A 191 -4.73 6.47 -10.39
CA HIS A 191 -3.47 5.81 -10.08
C HIS A 191 -2.49 6.70 -9.32
N TYR A 192 -1.79 6.09 -8.38
CA TYR A 192 -0.81 6.76 -7.55
C TYR A 192 0.22 5.78 -6.99
N ILE A 193 1.22 6.28 -6.28
CA ILE A 193 2.48 5.56 -6.07
C ILE A 193 2.80 5.40 -4.59
N CYS A 194 2.87 4.16 -4.12
CA CYS A 194 3.48 3.78 -2.83
C CYS A 194 3.02 4.64 -1.65
N PHE A 195 3.91 5.47 -1.12
CA PHE A 195 3.66 6.28 0.07
C PHE A 195 2.49 7.26 -0.07
N ASP A 196 2.05 7.58 -1.30
CA ASP A 196 0.80 8.29 -1.56
C ASP A 196 -0.43 7.67 -0.87
N LEU A 197 -0.45 6.34 -0.68
CA LEU A 197 -1.53 5.63 0.03
C LEU A 197 -1.72 6.13 1.47
N MET A 198 -0.65 6.66 2.07
CA MET A 198 -0.65 7.14 3.43
C MET A 198 -1.21 8.57 3.58
N PHE A 199 -1.61 9.25 2.51
CA PHE A 199 -2.02 10.65 2.61
C PHE A 199 -3.41 10.89 2.07
N GLN A 200 -4.05 11.95 2.54
CA GLN A 200 -5.37 12.38 2.06
C GLN A 200 -5.34 12.64 0.55
N VAL A 201 -4.26 13.29 0.08
CA VAL A 201 -3.98 13.54 -1.32
C VAL A 201 -2.82 12.64 -1.74
N PRO A 202 -3.01 11.76 -2.74
CA PRO A 202 -4.22 11.55 -3.54
C PRO A 202 -5.21 10.53 -2.96
N ALA A 203 -4.82 9.69 -1.99
CA ALA A 203 -5.50 8.40 -1.77
C ALA A 203 -6.98 8.51 -1.37
N LEU A 204 -7.37 9.47 -0.52
CA LEU A 204 -8.80 9.69 -0.25
C LEU A 204 -9.43 10.60 -1.31
N GLN A 205 -8.72 11.65 -1.70
CA GLN A 205 -9.22 12.65 -2.63
C GLN A 205 -9.63 12.05 -3.98
N VAL A 206 -8.83 11.20 -4.59
CA VAL A 206 -9.13 10.61 -5.90
C VAL A 206 -10.43 9.82 -5.86
N VAL A 207 -10.63 8.99 -4.84
CA VAL A 207 -11.83 8.16 -4.70
C VAL A 207 -13.05 9.02 -4.40
N GLU A 208 -12.98 9.89 -3.41
CA GLU A 208 -14.14 10.63 -2.90
C GLU A 208 -14.53 11.82 -3.80
N LYS A 209 -13.55 12.61 -4.26
CA LYS A 209 -13.80 13.79 -5.09
C LYS A 209 -14.19 13.42 -6.52
N LEU A 210 -13.55 12.39 -7.09
CA LEU A 210 -13.70 12.05 -8.51
C LEU A 210 -14.60 10.83 -8.75
N ASN A 211 -15.15 10.23 -7.68
CA ASN A 211 -16.00 9.05 -7.72
C ASN A 211 -15.34 7.90 -8.50
N ILE A 212 -14.09 7.60 -8.14
CA ILE A 212 -13.27 6.55 -8.74
C ILE A 212 -13.47 5.25 -7.97
N ASN A 213 -13.82 4.19 -8.68
CA ASN A 213 -14.04 2.86 -8.10
C ASN A 213 -12.91 1.87 -8.40
N ASP A 214 -11.96 2.24 -9.25
CA ASP A 214 -10.87 1.38 -9.69
C ASP A 214 -9.56 2.16 -9.59
N VAL A 215 -8.61 1.64 -8.82
CA VAL A 215 -7.34 2.30 -8.57
C VAL A 215 -6.18 1.38 -8.90
N ILE A 216 -5.16 1.94 -9.55
CA ILE A 216 -3.88 1.29 -9.79
C ILE A 216 -2.84 1.84 -8.82
N PHE A 217 -2.04 0.94 -8.26
CA PHE A 217 -1.07 1.25 -7.23
C PHE A 217 0.26 0.57 -7.52
N THR A 218 1.23 1.36 -7.95
CA THR A 218 2.60 0.88 -8.15
C THR A 218 3.38 1.12 -6.86
N THR A 219 4.18 0.14 -6.41
CA THR A 219 4.83 0.28 -5.10
C THR A 219 6.15 -0.48 -4.96
N MET A 220 7.08 0.12 -4.24
CA MET A 220 8.23 -0.50 -3.57
C MET A 220 8.01 -0.25 -2.07
N TRP A 221 7.11 -1.04 -1.49
CA TRP A 221 6.64 -0.84 -0.12
C TRP A 221 7.64 -1.37 0.89
N PHE A 222 7.90 -0.67 1.99
CA PHE A 222 8.73 -1.17 3.08
C PHE A 222 7.82 -1.65 4.21
N SER A 223 7.65 -2.96 4.34
CA SER A 223 6.65 -3.53 5.25
C SER A 223 6.97 -3.28 6.72
N GLU A 224 5.98 -2.76 7.45
CA GLU A 224 6.09 -2.39 8.85
C GLU A 224 5.05 -3.11 9.71
N MET A 225 5.53 -3.82 10.74
CA MET A 225 4.67 -4.38 11.77
C MET A 225 4.24 -3.28 12.76
N PRO A 226 2.99 -3.30 13.25
CA PRO A 226 2.02 -4.39 13.08
C PRO A 226 0.91 -4.09 12.07
N TYR A 227 0.89 -2.93 11.41
CA TYR A 227 -0.27 -2.45 10.66
C TYR A 227 -0.05 -2.29 9.14
N LEU A 228 1.20 -2.22 8.69
CA LEU A 228 1.57 -1.74 7.37
C LEU A 228 2.47 -2.73 6.64
N SER A 229 2.17 -4.04 6.71
CA SER A 229 2.63 -4.93 5.64
C SER A 229 1.95 -4.52 4.32
N ALA A 230 2.64 -4.68 3.19
CA ALA A 230 2.14 -4.19 1.90
C ALA A 230 0.72 -4.69 1.61
N VAL A 231 0.53 -6.01 1.58
CA VAL A 231 -0.78 -6.62 1.29
C VAL A 231 -1.83 -6.33 2.38
N GLN A 232 -1.41 -6.11 3.63
CA GLN A 232 -2.30 -5.78 4.74
C GLN A 232 -2.99 -4.43 4.52
N ILE A 233 -2.22 -3.38 4.27
CA ILE A 233 -2.78 -2.04 4.10
C ILE A 233 -3.48 -1.88 2.74
N GLN A 234 -2.97 -2.52 1.69
CA GLN A 234 -3.59 -2.51 0.37
C GLN A 234 -5.01 -3.11 0.41
N GLN A 235 -5.17 -4.28 1.05
CA GLN A 235 -6.49 -4.90 1.19
C GLN A 235 -7.42 -4.07 2.08
N ALA A 236 -6.92 -3.59 3.22
CA ALA A 236 -7.72 -2.83 4.18
C ALA A 236 -8.23 -1.51 3.57
N TYR A 237 -7.39 -0.83 2.78
CA TYR A 237 -7.76 0.35 2.02
C TYR A 237 -8.84 0.04 0.99
N ALA A 238 -8.64 -0.99 0.14
CA ALA A 238 -9.64 -1.39 -0.85
C ALA A 238 -11.00 -1.75 -0.20
N TYR A 239 -10.96 -2.47 0.93
CA TYR A 239 -12.13 -2.86 1.70
C TYR A 239 -12.89 -1.64 2.25
N ALA A 240 -12.19 -0.73 2.93
CA ALA A 240 -12.80 0.43 3.57
C ALA A 240 -13.33 1.46 2.57
N MET A 241 -12.61 1.67 1.46
CA MET A 241 -13.03 2.59 0.41
C MET A 241 -14.09 1.98 -0.52
N GLY A 242 -14.25 0.66 -0.52
CA GLY A 242 -15.22 -0.02 -1.39
C GLY A 242 -14.83 0.02 -2.87
N ILE A 243 -13.53 -0.10 -3.18
CA ILE A 243 -12.99 0.03 -4.55
C ILE A 243 -12.27 -1.25 -5.01
N ASN A 244 -12.08 -1.37 -6.32
CA ASN A 244 -11.07 -2.26 -6.89
C ASN A 244 -9.69 -1.62 -6.78
N PHE A 245 -8.69 -2.42 -6.43
CA PHE A 245 -7.33 -1.93 -6.20
C PHE A 245 -6.31 -2.91 -6.81
N LEU A 246 -5.53 -2.43 -7.78
CA LEU A 246 -4.52 -3.21 -8.51
C LEU A 246 -3.13 -2.81 -8.02
N ALA A 247 -2.60 -3.55 -7.05
CA ALA A 247 -1.31 -3.28 -6.42
C ALA A 247 -0.20 -4.15 -7.01
N SER A 248 0.84 -3.51 -7.56
CA SER A 248 2.03 -4.18 -8.10
C SER A 248 3.28 -3.75 -7.34
N GLY A 249 3.86 -4.72 -6.64
CA GLY A 249 4.94 -4.57 -5.66
C GLY A 249 6.31 -5.00 -6.19
N ALA A 250 7.33 -4.21 -5.90
CA ALA A 250 8.71 -4.60 -6.13
C ALA A 250 9.13 -5.68 -5.12
N ASN A 251 9.89 -6.66 -5.57
CA ASN A 251 10.36 -7.76 -4.73
C ASN A 251 11.86 -7.62 -4.43
N ARG A 252 12.14 -7.29 -3.17
CA ARG A 252 13.44 -7.07 -2.57
C ARG A 252 13.33 -7.31 -1.05
N VAL A 253 13.28 -8.59 -0.68
CA VAL A 253 12.96 -9.03 0.69
C VAL A 253 13.93 -8.51 1.74
N GLU A 254 15.19 -8.24 1.37
CA GLU A 254 16.22 -7.75 2.27
C GLU A 254 16.02 -6.32 2.76
N VAL A 255 15.06 -5.59 2.16
CA VAL A 255 14.60 -4.28 2.66
C VAL A 255 13.12 -4.29 3.04
N GLY A 256 12.47 -5.45 3.03
CA GLY A 256 11.04 -5.55 3.35
C GLY A 256 10.10 -5.19 2.22
N SER A 257 10.61 -5.12 0.98
CA SER A 257 9.80 -4.91 -0.22
C SER A 257 9.35 -6.24 -0.78
N ALA A 258 8.07 -6.52 -0.59
CA ALA A 258 7.33 -7.62 -1.17
C ALA A 258 5.85 -7.27 -1.03
N GLY A 259 5.01 -7.85 -1.87
CA GLY A 259 3.56 -7.78 -1.69
C GLY A 259 2.84 -7.13 -2.87
N SER A 260 2.04 -7.95 -3.55
CA SER A 260 1.21 -7.55 -4.69
C SER A 260 -0.18 -8.15 -4.55
N GLY A 261 -1.18 -7.51 -5.17
CA GLY A 261 -2.53 -8.06 -5.17
C GLY A 261 -3.54 -7.31 -6.02
N ILE A 262 -4.64 -7.99 -6.29
CA ILE A 262 -5.84 -7.51 -6.95
C ILE A 262 -6.97 -7.66 -5.93
N TYR A 263 -7.52 -6.54 -5.48
CA TYR A 263 -8.54 -6.50 -4.44
C TYR A 263 -9.84 -5.92 -5.00
N SER A 264 -10.99 -6.32 -4.44
CA SER A 264 -12.31 -5.82 -4.85
C SER A 264 -13.23 -5.55 -3.66
N GLY A 265 -13.16 -4.31 -3.15
CA GLY A 265 -14.01 -3.83 -2.07
C GLY A 265 -14.11 -4.81 -0.90
N LYS A 266 -15.34 -5.08 -0.46
CA LYS A 266 -15.62 -6.00 0.65
C LYS A 266 -15.35 -7.48 0.34
N ALA A 267 -15.13 -7.86 -0.92
CA ALA A 267 -14.75 -9.23 -1.25
C ALA A 267 -13.29 -9.54 -0.82
N GLY A 268 -12.45 -8.52 -0.63
CA GLY A 268 -11.05 -8.70 -0.27
C GLY A 268 -10.18 -9.04 -1.49
N ALA A 269 -9.12 -9.83 -1.28
CA ALA A 269 -8.20 -10.25 -2.34
C ALA A 269 -8.84 -11.24 -3.32
N LEU A 270 -8.89 -10.86 -4.61
CA LEU A 270 -9.18 -11.78 -5.71
C LEU A 270 -7.93 -12.60 -6.07
N ALA A 271 -6.76 -11.97 -5.96
CA ALA A 271 -5.44 -12.62 -5.99
C ALA A 271 -4.48 -11.76 -5.18
N SER A 272 -3.59 -12.35 -4.39
CA SER A 272 -2.54 -11.60 -3.69
C SER A 272 -1.39 -12.52 -3.33
N THR A 273 -0.23 -11.94 -3.03
CA THR A 273 0.94 -12.68 -2.60
C THR A 273 1.80 -11.79 -1.72
N MET A 274 2.39 -12.36 -0.67
CA MET A 274 3.42 -11.70 0.16
C MET A 274 4.63 -12.62 0.27
N PRO A 275 5.53 -12.63 -0.72
CA PRO A 275 6.63 -13.59 -0.72
C PRO A 275 7.63 -13.35 0.41
N GLY A 276 8.03 -14.44 1.09
CA GLY A 276 9.11 -14.40 2.09
C GLY A 276 10.50 -14.45 1.46
N LEU A 277 10.59 -14.97 0.23
CA LEU A 277 11.82 -15.15 -0.52
C LEU A 277 11.81 -14.34 -1.83
N PRO A 278 12.99 -14.03 -2.40
CA PRO A 278 13.07 -13.30 -3.65
C PRO A 278 12.36 -14.03 -4.79
N THR A 279 11.43 -13.38 -5.47
CA THR A 279 10.62 -14.01 -6.52
C THR A 279 10.00 -13.00 -7.48
N THR A 280 9.58 -13.50 -8.64
CA THR A 280 8.71 -12.77 -9.57
C THR A 280 7.44 -13.59 -9.82
N ARG A 281 6.26 -13.00 -9.63
CA ARG A 281 4.96 -13.66 -9.81
C ARG A 281 4.02 -12.77 -10.63
N LEU A 282 3.45 -13.33 -11.68
CA LEU A 282 2.34 -12.73 -12.42
C LEU A 282 1.02 -13.19 -11.80
N LEU A 283 0.23 -12.27 -11.27
CA LEU A 283 -1.10 -12.54 -10.73
C LEU A 283 -2.14 -12.03 -11.73
N VAL A 284 -3.09 -12.87 -12.14
CA VAL A 284 -4.16 -12.51 -13.07
C VAL A 284 -5.51 -12.87 -12.46
N ALA A 285 -6.45 -11.92 -12.44
CA ALA A 285 -7.79 -12.14 -11.93
C ALA A 285 -8.85 -11.39 -12.72
N ARG A 286 -10.06 -11.95 -12.78
CA ARG A 286 -11.26 -11.25 -13.26
C ARG A 286 -11.78 -10.33 -12.17
N VAL A 287 -11.89 -9.05 -12.47
CA VAL A 287 -12.29 -7.98 -11.55
C VAL A 287 -13.68 -7.49 -11.93
N PRO A 288 -14.66 -7.47 -11.01
CA PRO A 288 -15.99 -6.93 -11.31
C PRO A 288 -15.91 -5.40 -11.38
N LYS A 289 -16.56 -4.79 -12.38
CA LYS A 289 -16.61 -3.31 -12.50
C LYS A 289 -17.41 -2.63 -11.40
N VAL A 290 -18.22 -3.42 -10.68
CA VAL A 290 -18.84 -3.00 -9.42
C VAL A 290 -18.06 -3.68 -8.29
N PRO A 291 -17.24 -2.94 -7.52
CA PRO A 291 -16.41 -3.52 -6.47
C PRO A 291 -17.21 -4.40 -5.50
N GLY A 292 -16.65 -5.56 -5.17
CA GLY A 292 -17.25 -6.56 -4.27
C GLY A 292 -18.29 -7.49 -4.92
N GLN A 293 -18.76 -7.22 -6.14
CA GLN A 293 -19.72 -8.09 -6.85
C GLN A 293 -19.03 -9.21 -7.64
N VAL A 294 -18.33 -10.09 -6.92
CA VAL A 294 -17.60 -11.20 -7.52
C VAL A 294 -18.58 -12.28 -8.05
N SER A 295 -18.56 -12.52 -9.36
CA SER A 295 -19.46 -13.49 -10.04
C SER A 295 -18.78 -14.81 -10.41
N SER A 296 -17.45 -14.88 -10.36
CA SER A 296 -16.65 -16.05 -10.75
C SER A 296 -15.71 -16.49 -9.63
N GLN A 297 -15.24 -17.74 -9.71
CA GLN A 297 -14.19 -18.21 -8.81
C GLN A 297 -12.93 -17.34 -8.95
N THR A 298 -12.36 -16.95 -7.82
CA THR A 298 -11.13 -16.16 -7.74
C THR A 298 -9.92 -17.09 -7.59
N PRO A 299 -8.74 -16.69 -8.12
CA PRO A 299 -7.48 -17.40 -7.84
C PRO A 299 -7.17 -17.50 -6.34
N GLY A 300 -7.54 -16.46 -5.58
CA GLY A 300 -7.29 -16.34 -4.16
C GLY A 300 -5.85 -15.93 -3.82
N PRO A 301 -5.57 -15.71 -2.53
CA PRO A 301 -4.23 -15.42 -2.05
C PRO A 301 -3.28 -16.62 -2.23
N ILE A 302 -2.02 -16.34 -2.55
CA ILE A 302 -0.91 -17.30 -2.58
C ILE A 302 -0.12 -17.15 -1.29
N TYR A 303 -0.18 -18.18 -0.45
CA TYR A 303 0.52 -18.23 0.83
C TYR A 303 1.86 -18.93 0.68
N ASP A 304 2.93 -18.24 1.05
CA ASP A 304 4.24 -18.85 1.27
C ASP A 304 4.27 -19.52 2.65
N HIS A 305 5.22 -20.44 2.87
CA HIS A 305 5.36 -21.05 4.18
C HIS A 305 5.81 -19.98 5.18
N PRO A 306 5.22 -19.86 6.40
CA PRO A 306 5.55 -18.79 7.34
C PRO A 306 7.05 -18.63 7.71
N ALA A 307 7.82 -19.72 7.59
CA ALA A 307 9.27 -19.72 7.78
C ALA A 307 10.05 -19.04 6.63
N ASP A 308 9.48 -18.97 5.42
CA ASP A 308 10.10 -18.27 4.30
C ASP A 308 10.24 -16.77 4.62
N HIS A 309 9.30 -16.21 5.40
CA HIS A 309 9.34 -14.83 5.87
C HIS A 309 10.40 -14.55 6.92
N ASP A 310 11.15 -15.55 7.41
CA ASP A 310 12.34 -15.31 8.24
C ASP A 310 13.41 -14.51 7.48
N SER A 311 13.38 -14.55 6.14
CA SER A 311 14.26 -13.78 5.26
C SER A 311 13.70 -12.40 4.88
N LEU A 312 12.43 -12.14 5.17
CA LEU A 312 11.78 -10.86 4.88
C LEU A 312 12.03 -9.89 6.03
N VAL A 313 12.72 -8.78 5.74
CA VAL A 313 12.88 -7.71 6.73
C VAL A 313 11.53 -7.04 6.98
N LEU A 314 11.13 -6.95 8.23
CA LEU A 314 9.97 -6.18 8.67
C LEU A 314 10.45 -5.12 9.65
N ILE A 315 10.21 -3.85 9.35
CA ILE A 315 10.44 -2.77 10.31
C ILE A 315 9.30 -2.77 11.35
N SER A 316 9.53 -2.13 12.50
CA SER A 316 8.52 -2.00 13.55
C SER A 316 8.05 -0.56 13.65
N ASP A 317 6.75 -0.38 13.91
CA ASP A 317 6.15 0.92 14.17
C ASP A 317 6.86 1.61 15.36
N PRO A 318 7.60 2.71 15.10
CA PRO A 318 8.37 3.37 16.15
C PRO A 318 7.50 4.11 17.17
N SER A 319 6.20 4.32 16.87
CA SER A 319 5.26 4.99 17.77
C SER A 319 4.58 4.06 18.76
N PHE A 320 4.73 2.73 18.62
CA PHE A 320 4.05 1.79 19.53
C PHE A 320 4.35 2.04 21.03
N PRO A 321 5.57 2.43 21.44
CA PRO A 321 5.85 2.84 22.83
C PRO A 321 5.09 4.08 23.32
N SER A 322 4.52 4.88 22.42
CA SER A 322 3.69 6.05 22.72
C SER A 322 2.21 5.68 22.94
N HIS A 323 1.82 4.40 22.75
CA HIS A 323 0.44 3.95 22.88
C HIS A 323 0.07 3.65 24.34
N VAL A 324 -1.17 3.96 24.73
CA VAL A 324 -1.76 3.46 25.98
C VAL A 324 -2.05 1.98 25.80
N THR A 325 -1.37 1.10 26.56
CA THR A 325 -1.48 -0.35 26.39
C THR A 325 -1.87 -1.10 27.65
N ARG A 326 -2.46 -2.28 27.46
CA ARG A 326 -2.73 -3.26 28.51
C ARG A 326 -2.32 -4.65 28.05
N GLN A 327 -1.50 -5.34 28.85
CA GLN A 327 -1.16 -6.74 28.62
C GLN A 327 -2.40 -7.63 28.78
N LEU A 328 -2.56 -8.56 27.84
CA LEU A 328 -3.64 -9.54 27.84
C LEU A 328 -3.22 -10.81 28.57
N VAL A 329 -4.17 -11.41 29.28
CA VAL A 329 -4.00 -12.69 29.97
C VAL A 329 -4.99 -13.75 29.47
N PRO A 330 -4.73 -15.05 29.67
CA PRO A 330 -5.69 -16.09 29.31
C PRO A 330 -7.06 -15.92 30.00
N GLY A 331 -8.13 -16.28 29.29
CA GLY A 331 -9.52 -16.17 29.74
C GLY A 331 -10.26 -14.95 29.16
N VAL A 332 -11.48 -14.74 29.68
CA VAL A 332 -12.38 -13.68 29.24
C VAL A 332 -11.98 -12.34 29.86
N GLN A 333 -11.84 -11.32 29.03
CA GLN A 333 -11.50 -9.95 29.40
C GLN A 333 -12.43 -9.00 28.65
N THR A 334 -12.98 -8.03 29.37
CA THR A 334 -13.70 -6.90 28.76
C THR A 334 -13.24 -5.63 29.45
N PHE A 335 -12.76 -4.66 28.67
CA PHE A 335 -12.24 -3.40 29.18
C PHE A 335 -12.23 -2.34 28.10
N THR A 336 -12.01 -1.09 28.50
CA THR A 336 -11.85 0.05 27.60
C THR A 336 -10.49 0.70 27.84
N LEU A 337 -9.77 1.03 26.78
CA LEU A 337 -8.61 1.92 26.81
C LEU A 337 -8.99 3.25 26.14
N VAL A 338 -8.51 4.35 26.69
CA VAL A 338 -8.76 5.69 26.13
C VAL A 338 -7.42 6.41 25.99
N ASP A 339 -7.16 6.96 24.81
CA ASP A 339 -6.11 7.95 24.59
C ASP A 339 -6.76 9.16 23.91
N ARG A 340 -6.77 10.31 24.59
CA ARG A 340 -7.39 11.56 24.15
C ARG A 340 -8.79 11.35 23.59
N GLU A 341 -8.96 11.46 22.28
CA GLU A 341 -10.23 11.40 21.55
C GLU A 341 -10.60 9.99 21.04
N VAL A 342 -9.73 8.99 21.24
CA VAL A 342 -9.97 7.60 20.83
C VAL A 342 -10.32 6.76 22.04
N SER A 343 -11.47 6.08 21.97
CA SER A 343 -11.91 5.10 22.97
C SER A 343 -12.04 3.72 22.35
N CYS A 344 -11.30 2.75 22.88
CA CYS A 344 -11.21 1.39 22.38
C CYS A 344 -11.81 0.42 23.40
N THR A 345 -12.98 -0.15 23.12
CA THR A 345 -13.58 -1.22 23.92
C THR A 345 -13.18 -2.58 23.35
N PHE A 346 -12.63 -3.44 24.20
CA PHE A 346 -12.17 -4.78 23.84
C PHE A 346 -13.06 -5.84 24.49
N ARG A 347 -13.44 -6.86 23.73
CA ARG A 347 -13.96 -8.14 24.23
C ARG A 347 -13.08 -9.26 23.72
N ILE A 348 -12.42 -9.94 24.63
CA ILE A 348 -11.39 -10.92 24.31
C ILE A 348 -11.60 -12.15 25.17
N ASN A 349 -11.57 -13.33 24.55
CA ASN A 349 -11.39 -14.60 25.24
C ASN A 349 -10.22 -15.31 24.56
N MET A 350 -9.10 -15.44 25.26
CA MET A 350 -7.89 -16.01 24.68
C MET A 350 -7.31 -17.15 25.51
N LYS A 351 -6.62 -18.07 24.85
CA LYS A 351 -5.85 -19.16 25.47
C LYS A 351 -4.42 -19.11 24.99
N GLU A 352 -3.49 -19.54 25.83
CA GLU A 352 -2.13 -19.82 25.40
C GLU A 352 -2.12 -21.10 24.55
N ASN A 353 -1.38 -21.06 23.45
CA ASN A 353 -1.10 -22.24 22.65
C ASN A 353 0.11 -23.00 23.26
N GLN A 354 0.35 -24.22 22.81
CA GLN A 354 1.45 -25.06 23.31
C GLN A 354 2.49 -25.29 22.22
N PRO A 355 3.55 -24.46 22.15
CA PRO A 355 4.63 -24.68 21.21
C PRO A 355 5.53 -25.85 21.67
N ALA A 356 6.49 -26.22 20.82
CA ALA A 356 7.47 -27.24 21.15
C ALA A 356 8.33 -26.86 22.37
N ASN A 357 8.91 -27.85 23.05
CA ASN A 357 9.74 -27.62 24.23
C ASN A 357 10.93 -26.70 23.92
N GLY A 358 11.12 -25.64 24.72
CA GLY A 358 12.16 -24.63 24.52
C GLY A 358 11.79 -23.49 23.56
N VAL A 359 10.59 -23.51 22.97
CA VAL A 359 10.08 -22.43 22.12
C VAL A 359 9.23 -21.46 22.95
N SER A 360 9.49 -20.17 22.82
CA SER A 360 8.71 -19.12 23.49
C SER A 360 7.42 -18.80 22.73
N SER A 361 6.35 -18.49 23.46
CA SER A 361 5.10 -18.00 22.88
C SER A 361 5.06 -16.48 22.87
N TYR A 362 4.33 -15.91 21.91
CA TYR A 362 4.03 -14.48 21.92
C TYR A 362 3.15 -14.12 23.11
N LYS A 363 3.42 -12.96 23.69
CA LYS A 363 2.50 -12.24 24.56
C LYS A 363 1.67 -11.26 23.71
N TYR A 364 0.58 -10.76 24.26
CA TYR A 364 -0.29 -9.84 23.55
C TYR A 364 -0.63 -8.62 24.39
N ARG A 365 -0.74 -7.47 23.74
CA ARG A 365 -1.21 -6.23 24.35
C ARG A 365 -2.37 -5.67 23.53
N ALA A 366 -3.39 -5.18 24.20
CA ALA A 366 -4.34 -4.23 23.62
C ALA A 366 -3.74 -2.83 23.69
N ALA A 367 -4.00 -2.00 22.69
CA ALA A 367 -3.49 -0.65 22.60
C ALA A 367 -4.54 0.34 22.06
N ALA A 368 -4.49 1.56 22.58
CA ALA A 368 -5.20 2.74 22.08
C ALA A 368 -4.19 3.86 21.81
N PHE A 369 -4.36 4.58 20.70
CA PHE A 369 -3.49 5.70 20.34
C PHE A 369 -4.28 6.77 19.58
N ALA A 370 -4.01 8.04 19.88
CA ALA A 370 -4.62 9.20 19.23
C ALA A 370 -3.62 10.35 19.11
N GLY A 371 -2.59 10.21 18.27
CA GLY A 371 -1.48 11.16 18.22
C GLY A 371 -0.80 11.22 16.86
N VAL A 372 0.44 11.69 16.84
CA VAL A 372 1.27 11.76 15.63
C VAL A 372 2.32 10.66 15.67
N ARG A 373 2.40 9.85 14.60
CA ARG A 373 3.41 8.81 14.44
C ARG A 373 4.50 9.23 13.45
N SER A 374 5.67 8.59 13.57
CA SER A 374 6.76 8.71 12.59
C SER A 374 6.69 7.57 11.56
N PHE A 375 6.85 7.90 10.28
CA PHE A 375 7.03 6.94 9.17
C PHE A 375 8.53 6.73 8.94
N SER A 376 9.17 6.00 9.86
CA SER A 376 10.62 5.71 9.82
C SER A 376 11.52 6.95 9.71
N GLY A 377 11.06 8.10 10.23
CA GLY A 377 11.76 9.37 10.15
C GLY A 377 11.71 10.07 8.79
N MET A 378 10.97 9.54 7.81
CA MET A 378 10.82 10.15 6.48
C MET A 378 9.71 11.20 6.44
N ALA A 379 8.66 10.99 7.23
CA ALA A 379 7.56 11.92 7.45
C ALA A 379 6.88 11.61 8.80
N THR A 380 5.95 12.46 9.20
CA THR A 380 5.06 12.23 10.34
C THR A 380 3.61 12.31 9.91
N GLY A 381 2.73 11.59 10.61
CA GLY A 381 1.30 11.63 10.31
C GLY A 381 0.41 11.35 11.50
N GLY A 382 -0.76 11.99 11.52
CA GLY A 382 -1.77 11.76 12.54
C GLY A 382 -2.36 10.37 12.42
N SER A 383 -2.55 9.71 13.56
CA SER A 383 -3.00 8.33 13.65
C SER A 383 -3.96 8.15 14.83
N ARG A 384 -5.01 7.34 14.60
CA ARG A 384 -6.03 6.97 15.59
C ARG A 384 -6.21 5.46 15.52
N VAL A 385 -5.83 4.73 16.57
CA VAL A 385 -5.69 3.27 16.51
C VAL A 385 -6.32 2.59 17.73
N CYS A 386 -7.04 1.49 17.46
CA CYS A 386 -7.41 0.49 18.46
C CYS A 386 -6.92 -0.87 17.98
N SER A 387 -6.08 -1.56 18.76
CA SER A 387 -5.42 -2.77 18.27
C SER A 387 -5.15 -3.82 19.35
N VAL A 388 -5.08 -5.08 18.94
CA VAL A 388 -4.40 -6.16 19.66
C VAL A 388 -3.16 -6.55 18.89
N VAL A 389 -2.00 -6.59 19.56
CA VAL A 389 -0.68 -6.76 18.94
C VAL A 389 0.15 -7.79 19.71
N ALA A 390 0.84 -8.66 18.96
CA ALA A 390 1.77 -9.64 19.49
C ALA A 390 3.12 -9.01 19.90
N CYS A 391 3.72 -9.57 20.95
CA CYS A 391 4.98 -9.14 21.53
C CYS A 391 5.88 -10.36 21.78
N THR A 392 7.17 -10.22 21.50
CA THR A 392 8.16 -11.29 21.70
C THR A 392 8.60 -11.43 23.16
N GLY A 393 8.21 -10.49 24.02
CA GLY A 393 8.42 -10.52 25.47
C GLY A 393 7.30 -9.77 26.22
N ASP A 394 7.54 -9.47 27.49
CA ASP A 394 6.55 -8.85 28.38
C ASP A 394 6.50 -7.31 28.26
N THR A 395 7.60 -6.68 27.84
CA THR A 395 7.73 -5.23 27.76
C THR A 395 7.21 -4.67 26.44
N ILE A 396 6.72 -3.44 26.45
CA ILE A 396 6.08 -2.80 25.29
C ILE A 396 7.01 -2.66 24.07
N ASP A 397 8.31 -2.51 24.29
CA ASP A 397 9.32 -2.38 23.23
C ASP A 397 9.54 -3.69 22.46
N THR A 398 9.04 -4.82 22.98
CA THR A 398 9.08 -6.12 22.29
C THR A 398 7.85 -6.37 21.40
N CYS A 399 6.86 -5.49 21.45
CA CYS A 399 5.66 -5.56 20.62
C CYS A 399 5.93 -5.11 19.17
N ALA A 400 5.02 -5.48 18.27
CA ALA A 400 5.16 -5.20 16.84
C ALA A 400 6.47 -5.76 16.24
N LYS A 401 6.94 -6.87 16.80
CA LYS A 401 8.14 -7.60 16.39
C LYS A 401 7.82 -9.08 16.28
N ARG A 402 8.56 -9.76 15.41
CA ARG A 402 8.51 -11.21 15.24
C ARG A 402 9.72 -11.85 15.91
N PHE A 403 9.59 -13.09 16.36
CA PHE A 403 10.74 -13.92 16.64
C PHE A 403 11.56 -14.10 15.36
N THR A 404 12.88 -14.20 15.50
CA THR A 404 13.81 -14.33 14.37
C THR A 404 13.53 -15.56 13.51
N GLN A 405 13.03 -16.64 14.13
CA GLN A 405 12.66 -17.87 13.46
C GLN A 405 11.20 -18.19 13.69
N TYR A 406 10.48 -18.50 12.62
CA TYR A 406 9.12 -18.99 12.72
C TYR A 406 9.08 -20.33 13.46
N ASN A 407 8.17 -20.42 14.43
CA ASN A 407 7.80 -21.67 15.08
C ASN A 407 6.27 -21.73 15.17
N SER A 408 5.70 -22.87 14.81
CA SER A 408 4.25 -23.12 14.89
C SER A 408 3.75 -23.07 16.34
N ASN A 409 2.47 -22.75 16.52
CA ASN A 409 1.79 -22.75 17.82
C ASN A 409 2.40 -21.79 18.85
N THR A 410 3.02 -20.70 18.39
CA THR A 410 3.57 -19.65 19.26
C THR A 410 2.60 -18.49 19.49
N THR A 411 1.56 -18.36 18.68
CA THR A 411 0.51 -17.34 18.81
C THR A 411 -0.54 -17.76 19.85
N ALA A 412 -1.32 -16.80 20.34
CA ALA A 412 -2.47 -17.11 21.19
C ALA A 412 -3.67 -17.58 20.35
N ILE A 413 -4.53 -18.39 20.96
CA ILE A 413 -5.82 -18.79 20.37
C ILE A 413 -6.88 -17.81 20.84
N PHE A 414 -7.52 -17.10 19.90
CA PHE A 414 -8.60 -16.17 20.20
C PHE A 414 -9.97 -16.84 19.99
N GLU A 415 -10.63 -17.23 21.08
CA GLU A 415 -11.99 -17.77 21.05
C GLU A 415 -13.06 -16.70 20.87
N GLU A 416 -12.72 -15.47 21.27
CA GLU A 416 -13.46 -14.23 21.01
C GLU A 416 -12.44 -13.10 20.88
N LEU A 417 -12.59 -12.27 19.86
CA LEU A 417 -11.81 -11.04 19.68
C LEU A 417 -12.68 -10.01 18.97
N SER A 418 -13.04 -8.96 19.69
CA SER A 418 -13.80 -7.83 19.16
C SER A 418 -13.23 -6.51 19.69
N ILE A 419 -13.10 -5.56 18.77
CA ILE A 419 -12.61 -4.20 19.02
C ILE A 419 -13.70 -3.24 18.56
N VAL A 420 -14.13 -2.37 19.47
CA VAL A 420 -15.04 -1.25 19.16
C VAL A 420 -14.28 0.05 19.38
N ALA A 421 -13.95 0.74 18.30
CA ALA A 421 -13.28 2.03 18.30
C ALA A 421 -14.31 3.15 18.18
N SER A 422 -14.36 4.07 19.14
CA SER A 422 -15.18 5.29 19.09
C SER A 422 -14.25 6.48 18.94
N VAL A 423 -14.46 7.25 17.87
CA VAL A 423 -13.59 8.36 17.43
C VAL A 423 -14.42 9.54 16.93
N PRO A 424 -13.85 10.75 16.82
CA PRO A 424 -14.55 11.89 16.21
C PRO A 424 -15.00 11.55 14.78
N THR A 425 -16.22 11.98 14.42
CA THR A 425 -16.75 11.79 13.07
C THR A 425 -15.91 12.54 12.05
N PRO A 426 -15.46 11.89 10.95
CA PRO A 426 -14.70 12.56 9.90
C PRO A 426 -15.43 13.76 9.31
N VAL A 427 -14.69 14.83 9.02
CA VAL A 427 -15.22 16.05 8.39
C VAL A 427 -14.66 16.19 6.99
N VAL A 428 -15.50 16.58 6.03
CA VAL A 428 -15.06 16.86 4.65
C VAL A 428 -14.35 18.21 4.60
N ILE A 429 -13.09 18.19 4.19
CA ILE A 429 -12.29 19.41 3.99
C ILE A 429 -12.56 19.93 2.57
N GLN A 430 -13.07 21.16 2.46
CA GLN A 430 -13.59 21.69 1.20
C GLN A 430 -12.54 21.83 0.08
N ASN A 431 -11.33 22.29 0.39
CA ASN A 431 -10.27 22.55 -0.60
C ASN A 431 -9.83 21.27 -1.33
N VAL A 432 -9.80 20.14 -0.63
CA VAL A 432 -9.48 18.83 -1.19
C VAL A 432 -10.73 18.02 -1.54
N SER A 433 -11.90 18.39 -1.02
CA SER A 433 -13.17 17.68 -1.21
C SER A 433 -13.09 16.20 -0.80
N ALA A 434 -12.45 15.95 0.33
CA ALA A 434 -12.27 14.62 0.91
C ALA A 434 -12.33 14.71 2.44
N ARG A 435 -12.65 13.59 3.10
CA ARG A 435 -12.67 13.51 4.57
C ARG A 435 -11.27 13.67 5.16
N ASP A 436 -11.22 14.27 6.35
CA ASP A 436 -10.00 14.55 7.12
C ASP A 436 -9.40 13.34 7.84
N SER A 437 -10.09 12.21 7.81
CA SER A 437 -9.67 10.97 8.46
C SER A 437 -10.27 9.73 7.79
N GLY A 438 -9.51 8.64 7.79
CA GLY A 438 -9.92 7.35 7.22
C GLY A 438 -9.55 6.21 8.16
N PHE A 439 -10.39 5.18 8.23
CA PHE A 439 -10.23 4.03 9.12
C PHE A 439 -10.30 2.72 8.35
N PHE A 440 -9.43 1.78 8.71
CA PHE A 440 -9.16 0.59 7.94
C PHE A 440 -9.11 -0.65 8.86
N PRO A 441 -9.82 -1.75 8.53
CA PRO A 441 -9.69 -3.01 9.26
C PRO A 441 -8.39 -3.70 8.84
N VAL A 442 -7.36 -3.61 9.68
CA VAL A 442 -6.07 -4.25 9.41
C VAL A 442 -5.88 -5.47 10.30
N SER A 443 -5.32 -6.52 9.73
CA SER A 443 -5.00 -7.76 10.42
C SER A 443 -3.72 -8.34 9.83
N LEU A 444 -2.91 -9.00 10.62
CA LEU A 444 -1.68 -9.65 10.16
C LEU A 444 -1.60 -11.05 10.75
N ASP A 445 -1.57 -12.05 9.90
CA ASP A 445 -1.40 -13.44 10.29
C ASP A 445 0.08 -13.86 10.29
N VAL A 446 0.33 -15.13 10.67
CA VAL A 446 1.68 -15.70 10.73
C VAL A 446 2.39 -15.81 9.38
N SER A 447 1.65 -15.77 8.28
CA SER A 447 2.17 -15.76 6.90
C SER A 447 2.41 -14.34 6.35
N ILE A 448 2.31 -13.32 7.21
CA ILE A 448 2.46 -11.89 6.86
C ILE A 448 1.36 -11.41 5.88
N MET A 449 0.25 -12.16 5.81
CA MET A 449 -0.91 -11.84 4.99
C MET A 449 -2.02 -11.22 5.86
N PRO A 450 -2.92 -10.41 5.27
CA PRO A 450 -4.16 -10.07 5.95
C PRO A 450 -5.11 -11.26 6.00
N LEU A 451 -5.97 -11.27 7.00
CA LEU A 451 -7.11 -12.17 7.02
C LEU A 451 -8.00 -11.96 5.79
N GLU A 452 -8.54 -13.04 5.27
CA GLU A 452 -9.56 -12.98 4.23
C GLU A 452 -10.84 -12.31 4.76
N SER A 453 -11.64 -11.74 3.86
CA SER A 453 -12.80 -10.91 4.20
C SER A 453 -13.89 -11.63 5.01
N ASP A 454 -13.94 -12.96 4.96
CA ASP A 454 -14.91 -13.77 5.72
C ASP A 454 -14.42 -14.16 7.14
N TYR A 455 -13.13 -13.95 7.44
CA TYR A 455 -12.54 -14.18 8.76
C TYR A 455 -12.91 -13.09 9.76
N TYR A 456 -13.41 -11.93 9.31
CA TYR A 456 -13.80 -10.84 10.19
C TYR A 456 -15.08 -10.13 9.73
N SER A 457 -15.72 -9.43 10.67
CA SER A 457 -16.81 -8.51 10.40
C SER A 457 -16.35 -7.10 10.74
N TYR A 458 -16.52 -6.16 9.81
CA TYR A 458 -16.21 -4.74 10.00
C TYR A 458 -17.42 -3.87 9.69
N SER A 459 -17.73 -2.93 10.57
CA SER A 459 -18.84 -2.01 10.39
C SER A 459 -18.50 -0.61 10.90
N GLU A 460 -19.11 0.38 10.26
CA GLU A 460 -19.02 1.80 10.60
C GLU A 460 -20.43 2.30 10.91
N THR A 461 -20.60 3.02 12.02
CA THR A 461 -21.87 3.64 12.41
C THR A 461 -21.62 5.03 12.96
N THR A 462 -22.20 6.04 12.32
CA THR A 462 -22.11 7.44 12.78
C THR A 462 -23.20 7.73 13.80
N GLN A 463 -22.82 8.32 14.94
CA GLN A 463 -23.68 8.68 16.05
C GLN A 463 -23.39 10.13 16.46
N GLY A 464 -24.00 11.09 15.74
CA GLY A 464 -23.78 12.52 15.98
C GLY A 464 -22.34 12.93 15.67
N SER A 465 -21.59 13.36 16.68
CA SER A 465 -20.19 13.78 16.58
C SER A 465 -19.18 12.64 16.74
N THR A 466 -19.65 11.41 16.93
CA THR A 466 -18.80 10.23 17.14
C THR A 466 -19.12 9.18 16.10
N THR A 467 -18.09 8.64 15.46
CA THR A 467 -18.21 7.46 14.60
C THR A 467 -17.67 6.24 15.33
N VAL A 468 -18.41 5.14 15.27
CA VAL A 468 -18.08 3.87 15.91
C VAL A 468 -17.71 2.86 14.83
N TYR A 469 -16.50 2.32 14.93
CA TYR A 469 -15.98 1.25 14.10
C TYR A 469 -15.93 -0.04 14.92
N SER A 470 -16.64 -1.08 14.47
CA SER A 470 -16.63 -2.39 15.13
C SER A 470 -15.95 -3.42 14.24
N LEU A 471 -14.91 -4.06 14.77
CA LEU A 471 -14.14 -5.11 14.12
C LEU A 471 -14.17 -6.38 14.99
N THR A 472 -14.63 -7.49 14.41
CA THR A 472 -14.80 -8.76 15.14
C THR A 472 -14.22 -9.92 14.35
N LEU A 473 -13.46 -10.79 15.02
CA LEU A 473 -12.96 -12.04 14.45
C LEU A 473 -14.07 -13.08 14.39
N ASN A 474 -14.38 -13.59 13.20
CA ASN A 474 -15.43 -14.58 12.97
C ASN A 474 -14.90 -16.03 13.07
N LYS A 475 -13.66 -16.24 12.64
CA LYS A 475 -13.03 -17.56 12.52
C LYS A 475 -11.85 -17.69 13.50
N LYS A 476 -11.92 -18.69 14.37
CA LYS A 476 -11.07 -18.83 15.58
C LYS A 476 -9.75 -19.54 15.34
N ASP A 477 -9.60 -20.14 14.17
CA ASP A 477 -8.40 -20.80 13.66
C ASP A 477 -7.34 -19.80 13.15
N ALA A 478 -7.63 -18.50 13.15
CA ALA A 478 -6.68 -17.46 12.78
C ALA A 478 -5.53 -17.35 13.80
N GLU A 479 -4.29 -17.51 13.33
CA GLU A 479 -3.07 -17.21 14.07
C GLU A 479 -2.61 -15.78 13.79
N LEU A 480 -2.67 -14.89 14.78
CA LEU A 480 -2.55 -13.44 14.58
C LEU A 480 -1.29 -12.85 15.21
N TYR A 481 -0.58 -12.03 14.44
CA TYR A 481 0.35 -11.03 14.97
C TYR A 481 -0.35 -9.72 15.32
N SER A 482 -1.37 -9.34 14.56
CA SER A 482 -2.14 -8.12 14.86
C SER A 482 -3.57 -8.15 14.35
N PHE A 483 -4.43 -7.39 15.03
CA PHE A 483 -5.82 -7.16 14.68
C PHE A 483 -6.22 -5.76 15.14
N ALA A 484 -6.58 -4.87 14.22
CA ALA A 484 -6.76 -3.46 14.56
C ALA A 484 -7.77 -2.73 13.67
N VAL A 485 -8.43 -1.75 14.28
CA VAL A 485 -9.00 -0.60 13.57
C VAL A 485 -7.89 0.44 13.51
N TRP A 486 -7.24 0.56 12.35
CA TRP A 486 -6.14 1.50 12.13
C TRP A 486 -6.64 2.70 11.35
N GLY A 487 -6.44 3.90 11.88
CA GLY A 487 -6.96 5.13 11.29
C GLY A 487 -5.89 6.20 11.12
N ARG A 488 -6.09 7.04 10.09
CA ARG A 488 -5.31 8.25 9.84
C ARG A 488 -6.13 9.49 10.12
N TYR A 489 -5.47 10.52 10.62
CA TYR A 489 -6.00 11.86 10.77
C TYR A 489 -5.05 12.84 10.10
N TYR A 490 -5.44 13.36 8.94
CA TYR A 490 -4.49 14.01 8.02
C TYR A 490 -4.19 15.47 8.39
N LEU A 491 -5.03 16.12 9.21
CA LEU A 491 -4.82 17.52 9.61
C LEU A 491 -3.62 17.74 10.53
N THR A 492 -3.08 16.67 11.13
CA THR A 492 -1.88 16.73 11.96
C THR A 492 -0.65 16.11 11.28
N ASP A 493 -0.73 15.82 9.99
CA ASP A 493 0.44 15.39 9.21
C ASP A 493 1.50 16.51 9.20
N GLY A 494 2.77 16.13 9.37
CA GLY A 494 3.90 17.07 9.47
C GLY A 494 4.16 17.64 10.87
N ASN A 495 3.28 17.41 11.86
CA ASN A 495 3.54 17.77 13.25
C ASN A 495 4.63 16.88 13.89
N GLU A 496 5.13 17.28 15.05
CA GLU A 496 6.10 16.48 15.82
C GLU A 496 5.48 15.15 16.27
N ALA A 497 6.25 14.06 16.20
CA ALA A 497 5.79 12.75 16.61
C ALA A 497 5.72 12.64 18.14
N ASP A 498 4.68 11.96 18.63
CA ASP A 498 4.45 11.80 20.07
C ASP A 498 5.58 10.97 20.71
N PRO A 499 6.18 11.44 21.83
CA PRO A 499 7.22 10.70 22.51
C PRO A 499 6.68 9.43 23.17
N PRO A 500 7.55 8.43 23.45
CA PRO A 500 7.18 7.28 24.24
C PRO A 500 6.55 7.67 25.59
N LEU A 501 5.55 6.92 26.04
CA LEU A 501 5.00 7.12 27.39
C LEU A 501 6.06 6.74 28.42
N ALA A 502 6.10 7.48 29.54
CA ALA A 502 6.98 7.13 30.64
C ALA A 502 6.64 5.72 31.17
N ILE A 503 7.66 4.88 31.32
CA ILE A 503 7.51 3.56 31.97
C ILE A 503 7.29 3.85 33.45
N ASP A 504 6.07 3.61 33.94
CA ASP A 504 5.82 3.67 35.38
C ASP A 504 6.40 2.39 36.00
N ASP A 505 7.59 2.48 36.59
CA ASP A 505 8.29 1.40 37.30
C ASP A 505 7.60 1.02 38.64
N GLY A 506 6.30 1.29 38.78
CA GLY A 506 5.54 1.17 40.01
C GLY A 506 4.55 0.01 40.01
N GLU A 507 5.02 -1.21 40.30
CA GLU A 507 4.18 -2.18 41.03
C GLU A 507 3.82 -1.58 42.40
N ASN A 508 2.69 -0.89 42.49
CA ASN A 508 2.03 -0.66 43.77
C ASN A 508 0.66 -1.33 43.74
N ASN A 509 0.61 -2.50 44.40
CA ASN A 509 -0.60 -3.03 45.00
C ASN A 509 -1.29 -1.94 45.81
N GLY A 510 -2.47 -1.47 45.39
CA GLY A 510 -3.21 -0.50 46.18
C GLY A 510 -4.40 0.09 45.44
N ASP A 511 -5.57 -0.47 45.74
CA ASP A 511 -6.89 0.15 45.59
C ASP A 511 -6.87 1.68 45.81
N SER A 512 -7.31 2.42 44.81
CA SER A 512 -7.92 3.76 44.91
C SER A 512 -8.33 4.16 43.48
N GLY A 513 -9.50 4.72 43.20
CA GLY A 513 -10.29 5.63 44.01
C GLY A 513 -10.66 6.76 43.06
N SER A 514 -11.94 6.86 42.74
CA SER A 514 -12.51 7.94 41.93
C SER A 514 -12.02 9.31 42.41
N GLN A 515 -11.36 10.07 41.54
CA GLN A 515 -11.22 11.52 41.73
C GLN A 515 -11.63 12.27 40.47
N ASN A 516 -12.76 12.95 40.61
CA ASN A 516 -13.19 14.07 39.78
C ASN A 516 -12.14 15.18 39.86
N VAL A 517 -11.71 15.69 38.70
CA VAL A 517 -11.09 17.00 38.62
C VAL A 517 -11.91 17.83 37.63
N THR A 518 -12.87 18.55 38.19
CA THR A 518 -13.33 19.82 37.65
C THR A 518 -12.20 20.83 37.80
N ASP A 519 -11.76 21.47 36.73
CA ASP A 519 -11.64 22.94 36.68
C ASP A 519 -11.26 23.42 35.28
N ILE A 520 -12.08 24.36 34.80
CA ILE A 520 -11.88 25.18 33.59
C ILE A 520 -11.18 26.46 34.04
N PRO A 521 -10.30 27.05 33.21
CA PRO A 521 -10.47 28.48 32.93
C PRO A 521 -10.42 28.80 31.43
N LEU A 522 -11.39 29.62 30.99
CA LEU A 522 -11.43 30.36 29.72
C LEU A 522 -10.58 31.68 29.82
N PRO A 523 -10.53 32.56 28.81
CA PRO A 523 -9.38 32.73 27.93
C PRO A 523 -8.71 34.11 28.11
N ILE A 524 -7.54 34.32 27.49
CA ILE A 524 -6.98 35.67 27.32
C ILE A 524 -6.79 35.92 25.83
N GLU A 525 -7.52 36.92 25.33
CA GLU A 525 -7.32 37.54 24.02
C GLU A 525 -6.04 38.40 24.01
N GLY A 526 -5.36 38.43 22.86
CA GLY A 526 -4.28 39.36 22.56
C GLY A 526 -3.88 39.27 21.10
N GLU A 527 -4.27 40.28 20.33
CA GLU A 527 -4.02 40.46 18.89
C GLU A 527 -2.52 40.59 18.53
N GLY A 528 -2.16 40.18 17.30
CA GLY A 528 -0.88 40.51 16.66
C GLY A 528 -0.63 39.71 15.38
N GLU A 529 -0.85 40.32 14.22
CA GLU A 529 -0.50 39.82 12.88
C GLU A 529 1.03 39.70 12.64
N PRO A 530 1.47 38.96 11.61
CA PRO A 530 2.80 38.36 11.54
C PRO A 530 3.81 39.21 10.76
N ASP A 531 5.07 39.19 11.18
CA ASP A 531 6.19 39.62 10.33
C ASP A 531 7.34 38.60 10.37
N SER A 532 7.58 38.04 9.17
CA SER A 532 8.85 37.76 8.51
C SER A 532 10.06 37.23 9.32
N ALA A 533 10.50 36.05 8.85
CA ALA A 533 11.89 35.60 8.71
C ALA A 533 12.75 35.45 9.97
N CYS A 534 13.06 34.20 10.32
CA CYS A 534 14.34 33.91 10.97
C CYS A 534 14.90 32.54 10.55
N VAL A 535 16.03 32.65 9.86
CA VAL A 535 16.99 31.61 9.51
C VAL A 535 17.50 30.93 10.79
N HIS A 536 17.47 29.60 10.85
CA HIS A 536 18.24 28.87 11.86
C HIS A 536 19.29 27.94 11.23
N VAL A 537 20.52 28.30 11.59
CA VAL A 537 21.79 27.61 11.42
C VAL A 537 21.71 26.22 12.06
N ILE A 538 21.96 25.17 11.29
CA ILE A 538 22.11 23.80 11.79
C ILE A 538 23.56 23.63 12.27
N SER A 539 23.73 23.40 13.58
CA SER A 539 25.01 22.93 14.11
C SER A 539 25.19 21.45 13.83
N SER A 540 26.26 21.11 13.13
CA SER A 540 26.76 19.74 12.97
C SER A 540 27.37 19.25 14.28
N LEU A 541 27.08 18.01 14.71
CA LEU A 541 28.09 17.05 15.19
C LEU A 541 27.48 15.65 15.40
N MET A 542 28.00 14.68 14.63
CA MET A 542 28.26 13.24 14.87
C MET A 542 27.21 12.36 15.59
N VAL A 543 26.89 11.14 15.11
CA VAL A 543 27.79 9.97 15.13
C VAL A 543 27.55 8.99 13.95
N VAL A 544 28.68 8.42 13.50
CA VAL A 544 28.94 7.45 12.44
C VAL A 544 28.83 6.01 12.96
N MET A 545 28.23 5.11 12.17
CA MET A 545 28.56 3.66 11.96
C MET A 545 27.39 3.09 11.12
N VAL A 546 27.54 2.48 9.94
CA VAL A 546 28.41 1.37 9.55
C VAL A 546 28.65 1.45 8.04
N LEU A 547 29.93 1.47 7.63
CA LEU A 547 30.35 1.23 6.25
C LEU A 547 31.64 0.41 6.35
N GLY A 548 31.59 -0.84 5.88
CA GLY A 548 32.74 -1.72 5.84
C GLY A 548 32.38 -3.04 5.17
N LEU A 549 33.25 -3.45 4.23
CA LEU A 549 33.26 -4.70 3.44
C LEU A 549 32.41 -4.57 2.15
N THR A 550 32.96 -4.58 0.92
CA THR A 550 34.22 -5.13 0.41
C THR A 550 34.64 -4.45 -0.90
N LEU A 551 35.92 -4.08 -1.01
CA LEU A 551 36.61 -3.89 -2.29
C LEU A 551 38.02 -4.48 -2.13
N ASN A 552 38.25 -5.66 -2.71
CA ASN A 552 39.49 -6.06 -3.41
C ASN A 552 39.45 -7.54 -3.79
N ASN A 553 39.38 -7.80 -5.10
CA ASN A 553 40.24 -8.74 -5.82
C ASN A 553 40.06 -8.43 -7.31
N LEU A 554 40.92 -7.58 -7.88
CA LEU A 554 42.18 -7.89 -8.56
C LEU A 554 41.96 -8.19 -10.05
N LEU A 555 42.43 -7.25 -10.87
CA LEU A 555 42.81 -7.45 -12.27
C LEU A 555 43.70 -8.70 -12.42
N ILE A 556 43.65 -9.36 -13.58
CA ILE A 556 44.79 -9.61 -14.47
C ILE A 556 44.30 -10.28 -15.79
N VAL A 557 44.71 -9.65 -16.90
CA VAL A 557 44.54 -9.91 -18.36
C VAL A 557 43.18 -9.59 -18.98
#